data_AF-A0A8B7NBD6-F1
#
_entry.id   AF-A0A8B7NBD6-F1
#
_cell.length_a   1.000
_cell.length_b   1.000
_cell.length_c   1.000
_cell.angle_alpha   90.00
_cell.angle_beta   90.00
_cell.angle_gamma   90.00
#
_symmetry.space_group_name_H-M   'P 1'
#
loop_
_entity.id
_entity.type
_entity.pdbx_description
1 polymer ?
#
loop_
_entity_poly.entity_id
_entity_poly.type
_entity_poly.pdbx_seq_one_letter_code
_entity_poly.pdbx_strand_id
1 'polypeptide(L)'
;MAMYIKSVARAACALLVMAVLVSGDSSPNEYELPSNSSVVNFGPIVTGFSCDGLQYGYYADVANGCRIFHVCYPYMDAEGFIRTRMWSFICGLGTVFNQQALVCDFPENTTPCDQAPNFYNVNEYFGREDVNFLE
;
A
#
# COMPACT_ATOMS: atom_id res chain seq x y z
N MET A 1 -11.98 -69.26 3.58
CA MET A 1 -13.02 -68.40 4.18
C MET A 1 -12.83 -66.98 3.69
N ALA A 2 -13.93 -66.34 3.32
CA ALA A 2 -13.99 -65.17 2.45
C ALA A 2 -13.57 -63.85 3.12
N MET A 3 -12.91 -63.04 2.29
CA MET A 3 -12.97 -61.59 2.13
C MET A 3 -14.19 -60.89 2.76
N TYR A 4 -13.96 -59.80 3.53
CA TYR A 4 -14.89 -58.67 3.57
C TYR A 4 -14.15 -57.35 3.85
N ILE A 5 -13.83 -56.68 2.74
CA ILE A 5 -13.47 -55.27 2.67
C ILE A 5 -14.74 -54.47 2.98
N LYS A 6 -14.75 -53.68 4.05
CA LYS A 6 -15.80 -52.65 4.25
C LYS A 6 -15.30 -51.34 3.68
N SER A 7 -15.80 -51.06 2.49
CA SER A 7 -15.77 -49.79 1.79
C SER A 7 -16.19 -48.64 2.71
N VAL A 8 -15.33 -47.65 2.92
CA VAL A 8 -15.77 -46.30 3.30
C VAL A 8 -15.45 -45.40 2.12
N ALA A 9 -16.51 -44.79 1.61
CA ALA A 9 -16.60 -44.15 0.31
C ALA A 9 -15.57 -43.04 0.09
N ARG A 10 -15.06 -42.96 -1.15
CA ARG A 10 -14.43 -41.76 -1.69
C ARG A 10 -15.51 -40.69 -1.89
N ALA A 11 -15.35 -39.52 -1.28
CA ALA A 11 -15.98 -38.29 -1.76
C ALA A 11 -15.03 -37.12 -1.47
N ALA A 12 -14.52 -36.54 -2.54
CA ALA A 12 -13.68 -35.36 -2.55
C ALA A 12 -14.39 -34.20 -1.85
N CYS A 13 -13.77 -33.61 -0.83
CA CYS A 13 -14.15 -32.30 -0.34
C CYS A 13 -12.96 -31.70 0.41
N ALA A 14 -12.77 -30.40 0.24
CA ALA A 14 -11.68 -29.57 0.78
C ALA A 14 -10.35 -29.55 -0.01
N LEU A 15 -10.41 -29.43 -1.34
CA LEU A 15 -9.72 -28.28 -1.93
C LEU A 15 -10.58 -27.05 -1.57
N LEU A 16 -10.51 -26.64 -0.31
CA LEU A 16 -10.85 -25.27 0.02
C LEU A 16 -9.72 -24.50 -0.64
N VAL A 17 -9.95 -24.08 -1.89
CA VAL A 17 -9.35 -22.84 -2.36
C VAL A 17 -9.83 -21.85 -1.31
N MET A 18 -8.97 -21.60 -0.33
CA MET A 18 -9.09 -20.45 0.52
C MET A 18 -8.88 -19.29 -0.45
N ALA A 19 -9.95 -18.94 -1.17
CA ALA A 19 -10.12 -17.61 -1.71
C ALA A 19 -10.31 -16.72 -0.47
N VAL A 20 -9.26 -16.62 0.34
CA VAL A 20 -9.07 -15.47 1.18
C VAL A 20 -9.01 -14.36 0.14
N LEU A 21 -10.01 -13.48 0.17
CA LEU A 21 -9.90 -12.19 -0.46
C LEU A 21 -8.75 -11.48 0.27
N VAL A 22 -7.51 -11.80 -0.09
CA VAL A 22 -6.35 -11.03 0.33
C VAL A 22 -6.49 -9.76 -0.48
N SER A 23 -6.93 -8.68 0.16
CA SER A 23 -6.63 -7.34 -0.33
C SER A 23 -5.11 -7.31 -0.52
N GLY A 24 -4.64 -7.26 -1.77
CA GLY A 24 -3.22 -7.31 -2.07
C GLY A 24 -2.52 -6.12 -1.43
N ASP A 25 -1.59 -6.40 -0.52
CA ASP A 25 -0.65 -5.38 -0.06
C ASP A 25 0.34 -5.13 -1.21
N SER A 26 0.68 -3.87 -1.44
CA SER A 26 1.78 -3.53 -2.33
C SER A 26 3.12 -3.97 -1.73
N SER A 27 4.10 -4.19 -2.59
CA SER A 27 5.50 -4.43 -2.21
C SER A 27 6.45 -3.55 -3.04
N PRO A 28 7.73 -3.42 -2.65
CA PRO A 28 8.70 -2.69 -3.45
C PRO A 28 8.86 -3.24 -4.88
N ASN A 29 8.47 -4.49 -5.13
CA ASN A 29 8.58 -5.12 -6.45
C ASN A 29 7.29 -5.00 -7.27
N GLU A 30 6.14 -4.81 -6.63
CA GLU A 30 4.82 -4.85 -7.27
C GLU A 30 3.83 -3.95 -6.53
N TYR A 31 3.30 -2.95 -7.24
CA TYR A 31 2.28 -2.05 -6.70
C TYR A 31 0.89 -2.54 -7.08
N GLU A 32 0.05 -2.74 -6.08
CA GLU A 32 -1.35 -3.13 -6.26
C GLU A 32 -2.17 -1.89 -6.60
N LEU A 33 -2.38 -1.65 -7.89
CA LEU A 33 -3.05 -0.46 -8.43
C LEU A 33 -4.19 -0.85 -9.38
N PRO A 34 -5.17 0.05 -9.64
CA PRO A 34 -6.22 -0.20 -10.61
C PRO A 34 -5.68 -0.51 -12.02
N SER A 35 -6.43 -1.29 -12.80
CA SER A 35 -6.13 -1.53 -14.21
C SER A 35 -5.98 -0.21 -14.98
N ASN A 36 -5.05 -0.18 -15.95
CA ASN A 36 -4.72 1.01 -16.75
C ASN A 36 -4.15 2.19 -15.95
N SER A 37 -3.61 1.95 -14.75
CA SER A 37 -2.90 2.96 -13.94
C SER A 37 -1.75 3.65 -14.68
N SER A 38 -1.08 2.96 -15.62
CA SER A 38 -0.04 3.55 -16.48
C SER A 38 -0.54 4.72 -17.35
N VAL A 39 -1.83 4.73 -17.71
CA VAL A 39 -2.45 5.85 -18.45
C VAL A 39 -2.52 7.09 -17.56
N VAL A 40 -2.93 6.91 -16.31
CA VAL A 40 -3.03 8.00 -15.31
C VAL A 40 -1.64 8.44 -14.85
N ASN A 41 -0.67 7.53 -14.83
CA ASN A 41 0.73 7.84 -14.55
C ASN A 41 1.47 8.48 -15.74
N PHE A 42 0.81 8.65 -16.90
CA PHE A 42 1.42 9.13 -18.14
C PHE A 42 2.68 8.35 -18.57
N GLY A 43 2.73 7.05 -18.27
CA GLY A 43 3.91 6.22 -18.53
C GLY A 43 3.96 4.94 -17.73
N PRO A 44 5.04 4.14 -17.88
CA PRO A 44 5.26 2.96 -17.07
C PRO A 44 5.38 3.34 -15.59
N ILE A 45 4.92 2.45 -14.71
CA ILE A 45 5.06 2.62 -13.26
C ILE A 45 6.46 2.15 -12.87
N VAL A 46 7.17 3.00 -12.13
CA VAL A 46 8.48 2.68 -11.56
C VAL A 46 8.26 2.10 -10.17
N THR A 47 8.56 0.83 -9.97
CA THR A 47 8.53 0.22 -8.63
C THR A 47 9.85 0.44 -7.88
N GLY A 48 9.88 0.14 -6.59
CA GLY A 48 11.08 0.21 -5.75
C GLY A 48 10.93 1.02 -4.47
N PHE A 49 9.81 1.72 -4.28
CA PHE A 49 9.51 2.36 -3.01
C PHE A 49 9.39 1.30 -1.90
N SER A 50 10.00 1.56 -0.74
CA SER A 50 9.91 0.69 0.44
C SER A 50 9.50 1.48 1.67
N CYS A 51 8.68 0.86 2.50
CA CYS A 51 8.33 1.35 3.82
C CYS A 51 9.40 1.06 4.89
N ASP A 52 10.52 0.44 4.53
CA ASP A 52 11.59 0.12 5.46
C ASP A 52 12.16 1.40 6.10
N GLY A 53 12.18 1.42 7.44
CA GLY A 53 12.64 2.57 8.21
C GLY A 53 11.68 3.76 8.24
N LEU A 54 10.51 3.65 7.60
CA LEU A 54 9.46 4.66 7.64
C LEU A 54 8.47 4.37 8.76
N GLN A 55 8.01 5.44 9.41
CA GLN A 55 6.94 5.36 10.41
C GLN A 55 5.57 5.21 9.74
N TYR A 56 4.53 5.02 10.55
CA TYR A 56 3.16 5.09 10.04
C TYR A 56 2.93 6.41 9.31
N GLY A 57 2.41 6.35 8.08
CA GLY A 57 2.17 7.57 7.33
C GLY A 57 1.97 7.36 5.83
N TYR A 58 1.89 8.50 5.15
CA TYR A 58 1.65 8.60 3.72
C TYR A 58 2.88 9.21 3.07
N TYR A 59 3.33 8.64 1.95
CA TYR A 59 4.62 8.95 1.36
C TYR A 59 4.51 9.10 -0.15
N ALA A 60 4.96 10.25 -0.65
CA ALA A 60 5.02 10.57 -2.07
C ALA A 60 6.00 9.66 -2.81
N ASP A 61 5.57 9.10 -3.94
CA ASP A 61 6.47 8.36 -4.83
C ASP A 61 7.15 9.31 -5.83
N VAL A 62 8.35 9.77 -5.47
CA VAL A 62 9.15 10.67 -6.31
C VAL A 62 9.54 10.01 -7.64
N ALA A 63 9.74 8.69 -7.68
CA ALA A 63 10.10 7.97 -8.90
C ALA A 63 8.98 7.97 -9.94
N ASN A 64 7.73 8.12 -9.50
CA ASN A 64 6.55 8.29 -10.36
C ASN A 64 6.05 9.74 -10.45
N GLY A 65 6.90 10.72 -10.11
CA GLY A 65 6.54 12.14 -10.17
C GLY A 65 5.37 12.50 -9.25
N CYS A 66 5.28 11.84 -8.10
CA CYS A 66 4.27 12.03 -7.05
C CYS A 66 2.82 11.78 -7.52
N ARG A 67 2.61 11.19 -8.70
CA ARG A 67 1.28 10.72 -9.11
C ARG A 67 0.85 9.47 -8.35
N ILE A 68 1.81 8.75 -7.78
CA ILE A 68 1.59 7.64 -6.86
C ILE A 68 2.02 8.06 -5.46
N PHE A 69 1.33 7.57 -4.45
CA PHE A 69 1.74 7.67 -3.06
C PHE A 69 1.49 6.33 -2.36
N HIS A 70 2.19 6.13 -1.24
CA HIS A 70 2.14 4.89 -0.48
C HIS A 70 1.70 5.16 0.96
N VAL A 71 0.90 4.27 1.52
CA VAL A 71 0.60 4.23 2.95
C VAL A 71 1.41 3.12 3.58
N CYS A 72 2.27 3.46 4.53
CA CYS A 72 3.05 2.52 5.32
C CYS A 72 2.38 2.32 6.67
N TYR A 73 2.07 1.08 7.03
CA TYR A 73 1.42 0.72 8.29
C TYR A 73 2.20 -0.35 9.05
N PRO A 74 2.96 0.03 10.10
CA PRO A 74 3.62 -0.93 10.96
C PRO A 74 2.59 -1.65 11.84
N TYR A 75 2.68 -2.97 11.90
CA TYR A 75 1.84 -3.83 12.74
C TYR A 75 2.69 -4.94 13.37
N MET A 76 2.22 -5.46 14.50
CA MET A 76 2.81 -6.64 15.13
C MET A 76 2.18 -7.90 14.54
N ASP A 77 2.99 -8.79 13.98
CA ASP A 77 2.52 -10.11 13.52
C ASP A 77 2.21 -11.05 14.70
N ALA A 78 1.69 -12.23 14.41
CA ALA A 78 1.28 -13.19 15.45
C ALA A 78 2.46 -13.70 16.27
N GLU A 79 3.67 -13.59 15.71
CA GLU A 79 4.94 -13.99 16.29
C GLU A 79 5.60 -12.86 17.10
N GLY A 80 5.01 -11.67 17.12
CA GLY A 80 5.49 -10.52 17.89
C GLY A 80 6.53 -9.66 17.17
N PHE A 81 6.79 -9.90 15.88
CA PHE A 81 7.68 -9.07 15.08
C PHE A 81 6.92 -7.90 14.47
N ILE A 82 7.58 -6.75 14.42
CA ILE A 82 7.05 -5.60 13.67
C ILE A 82 7.23 -5.90 12.18
N ARG A 83 6.12 -5.89 11.46
CA ARG A 83 6.02 -5.94 10.01
C ARG A 83 5.39 -4.65 9.52
N THR A 84 5.54 -4.35 8.24
CA THR A 84 4.91 -3.18 7.64
C THR A 84 4.07 -3.62 6.46
N ARG A 85 2.80 -3.22 6.46
CA ARG A 85 1.97 -3.27 5.25
C ARG A 85 2.21 -2.01 4.44
N MET A 86 2.19 -2.16 3.13
CA MET A 86 2.26 -1.06 2.20
C MET A 86 1.05 -1.12 1.28
N TRP A 87 0.39 0.01 1.09
CA TRP A 87 -0.63 0.17 0.05
C TRP A 87 -0.22 1.30 -0.88
N SER A 88 -0.42 1.10 -2.18
CA SER A 88 -0.11 2.11 -3.19
C SER A 88 -1.39 2.67 -3.76
N PHE A 89 -1.40 3.97 -4.00
CA PHE A 89 -2.53 4.70 -4.54
C PHE A 89 -2.07 5.60 -5.67
N ILE A 90 -2.93 5.79 -6.67
CA ILE A 90 -2.69 6.71 -7.77
C ILE A 90 -3.63 7.91 -7.66
N CYS A 91 -3.07 9.10 -7.73
CA CYS A 91 -3.82 10.35 -7.78
C CYS A 91 -4.64 10.43 -9.08
N GLY A 92 -5.69 11.25 -9.08
CA GLY A 92 -6.52 11.48 -10.26
C GLY A 92 -5.74 12.15 -11.39
N LEU A 93 -6.26 12.05 -12.61
CA LEU A 93 -5.67 12.69 -13.78
C LEU A 93 -5.42 14.19 -13.54
N GLY A 94 -4.18 14.61 -13.77
CA GLY A 94 -3.75 16.01 -13.61
C GLY A 94 -3.44 16.44 -12.17
N THR A 95 -3.50 15.52 -11.20
CA THR A 95 -3.14 15.79 -9.79
C THR A 95 -1.90 15.02 -9.37
N VAL A 96 -1.23 15.52 -8.35
CA VAL A 96 -0.07 14.89 -7.69
C VAL A 96 -0.25 14.94 -6.18
N PHE A 97 0.41 14.01 -5.48
CA PHE A 97 0.33 13.92 -4.04
C PHE A 97 1.11 15.06 -3.38
N ASN A 98 0.40 15.92 -2.66
CA ASN A 98 0.95 16.94 -1.81
C ASN A 98 1.39 16.31 -0.48
N GLN A 99 2.68 16.06 -0.32
CA GLN A 99 3.23 15.44 0.88
C GLN A 99 3.00 16.28 2.16
N GLN A 100 2.92 17.61 2.04
CA GLN A 100 2.72 18.48 3.20
C GLN A 100 1.27 18.43 3.71
N ALA A 101 0.31 18.38 2.79
CA ALA A 101 -1.12 18.38 3.09
C ALA A 101 -1.75 16.97 3.12
N LEU A 102 -0.97 15.94 2.76
CA LEU A 102 -1.40 14.53 2.71
C LEU A 102 -2.62 14.28 1.81
N VAL A 103 -2.70 14.99 0.69
CA VAL A 103 -3.83 14.94 -0.26
C VAL A 103 -3.33 15.00 -1.70
N CYS A 104 -4.06 14.41 -2.65
CA CYS A 104 -3.83 14.68 -4.07
C CYS A 104 -4.39 16.06 -4.43
N ASP A 105 -3.56 16.94 -4.99
CA ASP A 105 -3.93 18.30 -5.39
C ASP A 105 -3.33 18.63 -6.77
N PHE A 106 -3.71 19.76 -7.33
CA PHE A 106 -3.11 20.27 -8.56
C PHE A 106 -1.65 20.66 -8.32
N PRO A 107 -0.74 20.42 -9.29
CA PRO A 107 0.68 20.69 -9.14
C PRO A 107 1.00 22.11 -8.64
N GLU A 108 0.20 23.11 -9.02
CA GLU A 108 0.39 24.50 -8.61
C GLU A 108 0.15 24.76 -7.12
N ASN A 109 -0.62 23.89 -6.45
CA ASN A 109 -0.88 23.93 -5.01
C ASN A 109 0.06 23.02 -4.21
N THR A 110 0.94 22.28 -4.90
CA THR A 110 1.87 21.33 -4.28
C THR A 110 3.29 21.87 -4.27
N THR A 111 4.09 21.41 -3.30
CA THR A 111 5.53 21.59 -3.35
C THR A 111 6.11 20.75 -4.51
N PRO A 112 7.26 21.15 -5.10
CA PRO A 112 7.93 20.36 -6.11
C PRO A 112 8.12 18.92 -5.65
N CYS A 113 7.80 17.95 -6.51
CA CYS A 113 7.76 16.54 -6.13
C CYS A 113 9.10 16.01 -5.59
N ASP A 114 10.23 16.49 -6.13
CA ASP A 114 11.58 16.18 -5.65
C ASP A 114 11.85 16.67 -4.22
N GLN A 115 11.09 17.65 -3.75
CA GLN A 115 11.14 18.17 -2.39
C GLN A 115 10.14 17.51 -1.45
N ALA A 116 9.26 16.64 -1.93
CA ALA A 116 8.28 15.94 -1.10
C ALA A 116 8.92 15.26 0.13
N PRO A 117 10.08 14.56 0.04
CA PRO A 117 10.71 13.93 1.20
C PRO A 117 11.03 14.89 2.36
N ASN A 118 11.21 16.18 2.10
CA ASN A 118 11.46 17.19 3.14
C ASN A 118 10.26 17.39 4.07
N PHE A 119 9.07 16.91 3.68
CA PHE A 119 7.82 17.02 4.42
C PHE A 119 7.38 15.69 5.03
N TYR A 120 8.20 14.62 5.03
CA TYR A 120 7.83 13.34 5.65
C TYR A 120 7.58 13.43 7.15
N ASN A 121 8.10 14.47 7.81
CA ASN A 121 7.86 14.75 9.22
C ASN A 121 6.38 15.02 9.52
N VAL A 122 5.54 15.41 8.55
CA VAL A 122 4.09 15.58 8.81
C VAL A 122 3.41 14.25 9.19
N ASN A 123 4.04 13.11 8.88
CA ASN A 123 3.54 11.80 9.32
C ASN A 123 3.69 11.59 10.85
N GLU A 124 4.51 12.39 11.55
CA GLU A 124 4.67 12.30 13.02
C GLU A 124 3.41 12.74 13.79
N TYR A 125 2.48 13.42 13.12
CA TYR A 125 1.21 13.84 13.71
C TYR A 125 0.17 12.72 13.78
N PHE A 126 0.36 11.62 13.04
CA PHE A 126 -0.59 10.51 13.10
C PHE A 126 -0.61 9.85 14.49
N GLY A 127 -1.82 9.65 15.03
CA GLY A 127 -2.02 9.07 16.36
C GLY A 127 -1.74 10.02 17.52
N ARG A 128 -1.51 11.31 17.24
CA ARG A 128 -1.37 12.35 18.26
C ARG A 128 -2.70 13.05 18.49
N GLU A 129 -3.09 13.17 19.76
CA GLU A 129 -4.32 13.87 20.18
C GLU A 129 -4.03 15.26 20.76
N ASP A 130 -2.76 15.55 21.08
CA ASP A 130 -2.29 16.76 21.76
C ASP A 130 -1.90 17.90 20.80
N VAL A 131 -2.03 17.68 19.49
CA VAL A 131 -1.61 18.59 18.42
C VAL A 131 -2.72 18.71 17.38
N ASN A 132 -3.04 19.94 17.00
CA ASN A 132 -4.01 20.24 15.95
C ASN A 132 -3.27 20.38 14.62
N PHE A 133 -3.62 19.56 13.64
CA PHE A 133 -2.95 19.52 12.33
C PHE A 133 -3.07 20.82 11.52
N LEU A 134 -4.02 21.70 11.89
CA LEU A 134 -4.30 22.97 11.22
C LEU A 134 -3.72 24.19 11.94
N GLU A 135 -3.03 24.02 13.07
CA GLU A 135 -2.45 25.12 13.89
C GLU A 135 -0.93 25.15 13.90
#